data_AF-A0A660MVN7-F1
#
_entry.id   AF-A0A660MVN7-F1
#
_cell.length_a   1.000
_cell.length_b   1.000
_cell.length_c   1.000
_cell.angle_alpha   90.00
_cell.angle_beta   90.00
_cell.angle_gamma   90.00
#
_symmetry.space_group_name_H-M   'P 1'
#
loop_
_entity.id
_entity.type
_entity.pdbx_description
1 polymer ?
#
loop_
_entity_poly.entity_id
_entity_poly.type
_entity_poly.pdbx_seq_one_letter_code
_entity_poly.pdbx_strand_id
1 'polypeptide(L)'
;ADPVEKISIVRRGQALGVTWTTPEEDKNLYSKAKFLDELVTLLGGRAAEEVFFGKDEITTGASNDFQRATAIVKNMILRYGMDEDFGPINYLKDSEEQSFTNPYSEKMAELLDQKIKSYLENAYTKAKTILIENKDLIEKMCKILLEKEYLSSEEFVQMMNGDTTAELPNTNKKTKKEKTE
;
A
#
# COMPACT_ATOMS: atom_id res chain seq x y z
N ALA A 1 -4.54 -5.87 7.99
CA ALA A 1 -3.29 -5.64 7.21
C ALA A 1 -2.21 -6.60 7.70
N ASP A 2 -1.28 -7.01 6.84
CA ASP A 2 -0.19 -7.94 7.20
C ASP A 2 0.94 -7.20 7.97
N PRO A 3 1.67 -7.88 8.87
CA PRO A 3 2.74 -7.27 9.67
C PRO A 3 3.95 -6.81 8.84
N VAL A 4 4.58 -5.70 9.25
CA VAL A 4 5.78 -5.14 8.61
C VAL A 4 7.04 -5.86 9.07
N GLU A 5 7.84 -6.33 8.13
CA GLU A 5 9.13 -7.00 8.37
C GLU A 5 10.31 -6.04 8.26
N LYS A 6 10.31 -5.15 7.25
CA LYS A 6 11.41 -4.21 7.01
C LYS A 6 10.99 -3.03 6.15
N ILE A 7 11.51 -1.84 6.44
CA ILE A 7 11.36 -0.65 5.59
C ILE A 7 12.74 -0.21 5.09
N SER A 8 12.89 0.13 3.81
CA SER A 8 14.16 0.66 3.27
C SER A 8 13.93 1.67 2.14
N ILE A 9 14.80 2.68 2.10
CA ILE A 9 14.85 3.72 1.04
C ILE A 9 15.93 3.45 -0.02
N VAL A 10 16.61 2.30 0.05
CA VAL A 10 17.63 1.92 -0.93
C VAL A 10 16.94 1.36 -2.18
N ARG A 11 17.32 1.88 -3.35
CA ARG A 11 16.79 1.40 -4.64
C ARG A 11 17.00 -0.10 -4.80
N ARG A 12 15.95 -0.82 -5.20
CA ARG A 12 16.03 -2.22 -5.62
C ARG A 12 15.13 -2.47 -6.83
N GLY A 13 15.75 -2.89 -7.94
CA GLY A 13 15.03 -3.11 -9.20
C GLY A 13 14.37 -1.83 -9.71
N GLN A 14 13.07 -1.89 -10.00
CA GLN A 14 12.28 -0.73 -10.44
C GLN A 14 11.75 0.14 -9.28
N ALA A 15 11.89 -0.30 -8.02
CA ALA A 15 11.39 0.43 -6.87
C ALA A 15 12.47 1.35 -6.25
N LEU A 16 12.07 2.57 -5.90
CA LEU A 16 12.94 3.58 -5.27
C LEU A 16 13.08 3.41 -3.74
N GLY A 17 12.19 2.63 -3.13
CA GLY A 17 12.17 2.20 -1.74
C GLY A 17 11.10 1.11 -1.58
N VAL A 18 11.20 0.25 -0.57
CA VAL A 18 10.29 -0.90 -0.39
C VAL A 18 10.00 -1.14 1.09
N THR A 19 8.72 -1.35 1.39
CA THR A 19 8.24 -1.92 2.65
C THR A 19 7.92 -3.40 2.45
N TRP A 20 8.53 -4.25 3.27
CA TRP A 20 8.34 -5.70 3.28
C TRP A 20 7.31 -6.06 4.35
N THR A 21 6.34 -6.89 3.97
CA THR A 21 5.30 -7.39 4.88
C THR A 21 5.30 -8.91 4.84
N THR A 22 5.17 -9.55 6.00
CA THR A 22 5.06 -11.00 6.12
C THR A 22 3.58 -11.40 6.04
N PRO A 23 3.14 -12.17 5.02
CA PRO A 23 1.75 -12.60 4.95
C PRO A 23 1.40 -13.52 6.12
N GLU A 24 0.31 -13.25 6.85
CA GLU A 24 -0.26 -14.23 7.80
C GLU A 24 -0.89 -15.41 7.03
N GLU A 25 -0.90 -16.61 7.63
CA GLU A 25 -1.26 -17.86 6.94
C GLU A 25 -2.69 -17.89 6.34
N ASP A 26 -2.84 -18.80 5.36
CA ASP A 26 -3.97 -19.12 4.47
C ASP A 26 -4.22 -18.15 3.27
N LYS A 27 -3.41 -18.32 2.23
CA LYS A 27 -3.24 -17.44 1.05
C LYS A 27 -4.41 -17.40 0.04
N ASN A 28 -5.53 -18.08 0.31
CA ASN A 28 -6.55 -18.31 -0.72
C ASN A 28 -7.89 -17.62 -0.45
N LEU A 29 -8.10 -17.07 0.74
CA LEU A 29 -9.37 -16.44 1.11
C LEU A 29 -9.14 -15.03 1.64
N TYR A 30 -9.64 -14.04 0.90
CA TYR A 30 -9.56 -12.62 1.28
C TYR A 30 -10.94 -12.09 1.60
N SER A 31 -11.08 -11.43 2.75
CA SER A 31 -12.30 -10.71 3.11
C SER A 31 -12.38 -9.36 2.39
N LYS A 32 -13.59 -8.83 2.23
CA LYS A 32 -13.79 -7.45 1.75
C LYS A 32 -12.98 -6.44 2.57
N ALA A 33 -12.94 -6.61 3.89
CA ALA A 33 -12.15 -5.76 4.78
C ALA A 33 -10.64 -5.82 4.47
N LYS A 34 -10.09 -7.00 4.20
CA LYS A 34 -8.67 -7.16 3.84
C LYS A 34 -8.33 -6.42 2.54
N PHE A 35 -9.20 -6.52 1.52
CA PHE A 35 -9.00 -5.73 0.29
C PHE A 35 -9.09 -4.23 0.54
N LEU A 36 -10.04 -3.75 1.35
CA LEU A 36 -10.15 -2.33 1.67
C LEU A 36 -8.91 -1.81 2.40
N ASP A 37 -8.33 -2.59 3.31
CA ASP A 37 -7.08 -2.24 3.98
C ASP A 37 -5.89 -2.25 3.01
N GLU A 38 -5.86 -3.17 2.05
CA GLU A 38 -4.83 -3.21 1.00
C GLU A 38 -4.91 -1.97 0.11
N LEU A 39 -6.11 -1.51 -0.27
CA LEU A 39 -6.29 -0.27 -1.02
C LEU A 39 -5.73 0.95 -0.27
N VAL A 40 -5.98 1.05 1.03
CA VAL A 40 -5.43 2.14 1.87
C VAL A 40 -3.90 2.09 1.88
N THR A 41 -3.33 0.89 1.97
CA THR A 41 -1.87 0.68 1.98
C THR A 41 -1.24 1.08 0.66
N LEU A 42 -1.80 0.61 -0.48
CA LEU A 42 -1.32 0.94 -1.82
C LEU A 42 -1.37 2.44 -2.10
N LEU A 43 -2.44 3.10 -1.68
CA LEU A 43 -2.61 4.54 -1.91
C LEU A 43 -1.89 5.41 -0.87
N GLY A 44 -1.28 4.80 0.16
CA GLY A 44 -0.59 5.49 1.23
C GLY A 44 0.62 6.30 0.76
N GLY A 45 1.41 5.77 -0.18
CA GLY A 45 2.58 6.49 -0.72
C GLY A 45 2.18 7.79 -1.43
N ARG A 46 1.21 7.72 -2.34
CA ARG A 46 0.64 8.89 -3.02
C ARG A 46 -0.01 9.87 -2.04
N ALA A 47 -0.70 9.36 -1.02
CA ALA A 47 -1.33 10.21 -0.01
C ALA A 47 -0.28 10.94 0.83
N ALA A 48 0.83 10.26 1.16
CA ALA A 48 1.95 10.87 1.88
C ALA A 48 2.60 11.99 1.06
N GLU A 49 2.81 11.79 -0.25
CA GLU A 49 3.32 12.86 -1.10
C GLU A 49 2.46 14.13 -1.03
N GLU A 50 1.13 13.98 -1.19
CA GLU A 50 0.22 15.12 -1.12
C GLU A 50 0.20 15.77 0.27
N VAL A 51 0.21 14.98 1.35
CA VAL A 51 0.12 15.49 2.72
C VAL A 51 1.37 16.23 3.16
N PHE A 52 2.56 15.72 2.81
CA PHE A 52 3.83 16.27 3.29
C PHE A 52 4.46 17.29 2.33
N PHE A 53 4.29 17.13 1.02
CA PHE A 53 4.89 18.01 0.01
C PHE A 53 3.89 18.88 -0.73
N GLY A 54 2.59 18.58 -0.64
CA GLY A 54 1.53 19.32 -1.32
C GLY A 54 1.15 18.72 -2.68
N LYS A 55 0.06 19.23 -3.26
CA LYS A 55 -0.53 18.69 -4.50
C LYS A 55 0.35 18.89 -5.74
N ASP A 56 1.16 19.94 -5.75
CA ASP A 56 2.00 20.29 -6.89
C ASP A 56 3.28 19.43 -6.95
N GLU A 57 3.66 18.80 -5.83
CA GLU A 57 4.87 17.95 -5.69
C GLU A 57 4.59 16.46 -5.82
N ILE A 58 3.40 16.12 -6.31
CA ILE A 58 2.98 14.74 -6.53
C ILE A 58 3.81 14.11 -7.68
N THR A 59 4.32 12.90 -7.46
CA THR A 59 5.25 12.25 -8.41
C THR A 59 4.60 11.14 -9.26
N THR A 60 5.35 10.56 -10.20
CA THR A 60 4.94 9.38 -10.98
C THR A 60 5.18 8.05 -10.24
N GLY A 61 5.75 8.08 -9.03
CA GLY A 61 6.17 6.88 -8.30
C GLY A 61 5.03 5.92 -7.94
N ALA A 62 3.81 6.45 -7.72
CA ALA A 62 2.63 5.67 -7.34
C ALA A 62 1.90 4.99 -8.51
N SER A 63 2.44 5.03 -9.74
CA SER A 63 1.75 4.51 -10.93
C SER A 63 1.39 3.02 -10.80
N ASN A 64 2.30 2.21 -10.27
CA ASN A 64 2.08 0.77 -10.07
C ASN A 64 1.00 0.51 -9.00
N ASP A 65 0.97 1.33 -7.95
CA ASP A 65 0.01 1.18 -6.87
C ASP A 65 -1.41 1.49 -7.34
N PHE A 66 -1.59 2.51 -8.17
CA PHE A 66 -2.89 2.80 -8.80
C PHE A 66 -3.38 1.65 -9.70
N GLN A 67 -2.48 1.06 -10.48
CA GLN A 67 -2.82 -0.08 -11.34
C GLN A 67 -3.29 -1.27 -10.50
N ARG A 68 -2.56 -1.60 -9.44
CA ARG A 68 -2.90 -2.69 -8.51
C ARG A 68 -4.21 -2.42 -7.78
N ALA A 69 -4.37 -1.23 -7.21
CA ALA A 69 -5.58 -0.83 -6.49
C ALA A 69 -6.82 -0.91 -7.39
N THR A 70 -6.72 -0.42 -8.63
CA THR A 70 -7.80 -0.51 -9.62
C THR A 70 -8.15 -1.97 -9.94
N ALA A 71 -7.13 -2.83 -10.12
CA ALA A 71 -7.34 -4.25 -10.39
C ALA A 71 -8.02 -4.98 -9.23
N ILE A 72 -7.66 -4.65 -7.97
CA ILE A 72 -8.31 -5.20 -6.78
C ILE A 72 -9.80 -4.84 -6.79
N VAL A 73 -10.14 -3.56 -6.94
CA VAL A 73 -11.55 -3.13 -6.94
C VAL A 73 -12.34 -3.78 -8.07
N LYS A 74 -11.76 -3.87 -9.28
CA LYS A 74 -12.39 -4.57 -10.40
C LYS A 74 -12.70 -6.03 -10.07
N ASN A 75 -11.78 -6.76 -9.43
CA ASN A 75 -12.03 -8.14 -9.04
C ASN A 75 -13.04 -8.25 -7.88
N MET A 76 -13.00 -7.36 -6.90
CA MET A 76 -13.99 -7.29 -5.82
C MET A 76 -15.41 -7.20 -6.39
N ILE A 77 -15.62 -6.33 -7.39
CA ILE A 77 -16.91 -6.10 -8.00
C ILE A 77 -17.27 -7.23 -8.97
N LEU A 78 -16.42 -7.50 -9.97
CA LEU A 78 -16.78 -8.35 -11.11
C LEU A 78 -16.58 -9.84 -10.87
N ARG A 79 -15.65 -10.24 -9.99
CA ARG A 79 -15.30 -11.65 -9.76
C ARG A 79 -15.89 -12.18 -8.46
N TYR A 80 -15.79 -11.40 -7.39
CA TYR A 80 -16.11 -11.84 -6.04
C TYR A 80 -17.47 -11.41 -5.52
N GLY A 81 -18.22 -10.59 -6.28
CA GLY A 81 -19.56 -10.14 -5.89
C GLY A 81 -19.59 -9.37 -4.57
N MET A 82 -18.53 -8.62 -4.27
CA MET A 82 -18.38 -7.88 -3.00
C MET A 82 -19.03 -6.49 -3.02
N ASP A 83 -19.72 -6.12 -4.09
CA ASP A 83 -20.46 -4.87 -4.23
C ASP A 83 -21.96 -5.13 -4.34
N GLU A 84 -22.74 -4.42 -3.55
CA GLU A 84 -24.18 -4.65 -3.41
C GLU A 84 -24.96 -4.32 -4.69
N ASP A 85 -24.51 -3.32 -5.46
CA ASP A 85 -25.21 -2.89 -6.68
C ASP A 85 -25.00 -3.89 -7.84
N PHE A 86 -23.88 -4.62 -7.83
CA PHE A 86 -23.55 -5.64 -8.81
C PHE A 86 -24.05 -7.04 -8.41
N GLY A 87 -24.26 -7.26 -7.11
CA GLY A 87 -24.74 -8.51 -6.54
C GLY A 87 -23.72 -9.65 -6.59
N PRO A 88 -24.12 -10.84 -6.13
CA PRO A 88 -23.25 -12.02 -6.06
C PRO A 88 -23.10 -12.72 -7.43
N ILE A 89 -22.72 -11.97 -8.47
CA ILE A 89 -22.57 -12.45 -9.84
C ILE A 89 -21.10 -12.36 -10.25
N ASN A 90 -20.55 -13.45 -10.81
CA ASN A 90 -19.26 -13.41 -11.48
C ASN A 90 -19.45 -13.01 -12.95
N TYR A 91 -19.05 -11.78 -13.27
CA TYR A 91 -19.09 -11.22 -14.62
C TYR A 91 -17.89 -11.63 -15.46
N LEU A 92 -16.80 -12.12 -14.85
CA LEU A 92 -15.60 -12.53 -15.58
C LEU A 92 -15.71 -14.00 -16.01
N LYS A 93 -15.48 -14.26 -17.31
CA LYS A 93 -15.28 -15.62 -17.81
C LYS A 93 -13.80 -15.99 -17.65
N ASP A 94 -13.51 -17.19 -17.16
CA ASP A 94 -12.13 -17.70 -17.05
C ASP A 94 -11.52 -18.10 -18.41
N SER A 95 -12.22 -17.90 -19.53
CA SER A 95 -11.75 -18.30 -20.86
C SER A 95 -10.66 -17.36 -21.38
N GLU A 96 -9.53 -17.94 -21.80
CA GLU A 96 -8.36 -17.32 -22.44
C GLU A 96 -8.66 -16.57 -23.76
N GLU A 97 -9.89 -16.61 -24.24
CA GLU A 97 -10.32 -15.79 -25.37
C GLU A 97 -10.51 -14.35 -24.91
N GLN A 98 -9.56 -13.48 -25.25
CA GLN A 98 -9.73 -12.03 -25.26
C GLN A 98 -10.91 -11.66 -26.17
N SER A 99 -12.14 -11.82 -25.68
CA SER A 99 -13.29 -11.17 -26.27
C SER A 99 -13.11 -9.67 -26.10
N PHE A 100 -13.03 -8.96 -27.22
CA PHE A 100 -12.96 -7.49 -27.27
C PHE A 100 -14.22 -6.80 -26.72
N THR A 101 -15.26 -7.58 -26.38
CA THR A 101 -16.53 -7.10 -25.84
C THR A 101 -16.62 -7.37 -24.35
N ASN A 102 -16.90 -6.34 -23.56
CA ASN A 102 -17.18 -6.48 -22.14
C ASN A 102 -18.38 -7.42 -21.91
N PRO A 103 -18.35 -8.28 -20.88
CA PRO A 103 -19.42 -9.24 -20.59
C PRO A 103 -20.67 -8.60 -19.93
N TYR A 104 -20.73 -7.28 -19.86
CA TYR A 104 -21.79 -6.49 -19.22
C TYR A 104 -22.20 -5.30 -20.09
N SER A 105 -23.40 -4.77 -19.85
CA SER A 105 -23.94 -3.64 -20.63
C SER A 105 -23.17 -2.34 -20.39
N GLU A 106 -23.32 -1.36 -21.29
CA GLU A 106 -22.71 -0.03 -21.13
C GLU A 106 -23.12 0.64 -19.81
N LYS A 107 -24.40 0.53 -19.44
CA LYS A 107 -24.89 1.03 -18.14
C LYS A 107 -24.12 0.44 -16.96
N MET A 108 -23.75 -0.84 -17.03
CA MET A 108 -22.96 -1.49 -15.97
C MET A 108 -21.49 -1.07 -16.03
N ALA A 109 -20.96 -0.79 -17.22
CA ALA A 109 -19.61 -0.24 -17.37
C ALA A 109 -19.49 1.14 -16.70
N GLU A 110 -20.46 2.03 -16.94
CA GLU A 110 -20.53 3.35 -16.30
C GLU A 110 -20.62 3.23 -14.77
N LEU A 111 -21.47 2.32 -14.29
CA LEU A 111 -21.61 2.05 -12.86
C LEU A 111 -20.31 1.50 -12.26
N LEU A 112 -19.60 0.64 -12.98
CA LEU A 112 -18.33 0.06 -12.55
C LEU A 112 -17.28 1.16 -12.36
N ASP A 113 -17.16 2.08 -13.32
CA ASP A 113 -16.22 3.20 -13.24
C ASP A 113 -16.53 4.12 -12.05
N GLN A 114 -17.82 4.40 -11.80
CA GLN A 114 -18.26 5.16 -10.63
C GLN A 114 -17.88 4.45 -9.32
N LYS A 115 -18.09 3.14 -9.23
CA LYS A 115 -17.72 2.35 -8.04
C LYS A 115 -16.21 2.30 -7.83
N ILE A 116 -15.44 2.05 -8.88
CA ILE A 116 -13.96 2.07 -8.79
C ILE A 116 -13.49 3.40 -8.23
N LYS A 117 -13.96 4.51 -8.79
CA LYS A 117 -13.63 5.84 -8.31
C LYS A 117 -13.98 6.00 -6.83
N SER A 118 -15.20 5.62 -6.42
CA SER A 118 -15.64 5.72 -5.03
C SER A 118 -14.78 4.92 -4.05
N TYR A 119 -14.46 3.65 -4.36
CA TYR A 119 -13.59 2.83 -3.51
C TYR A 119 -12.20 3.44 -3.36
N LEU A 120 -11.60 3.91 -4.46
CA LEU A 120 -10.27 4.50 -4.44
C LEU A 120 -10.26 5.86 -3.72
N GLU A 121 -11.27 6.70 -3.91
CA GLU A 121 -11.39 7.99 -3.19
C GLU A 121 -11.57 7.79 -1.68
N ASN A 122 -12.37 6.81 -1.27
CA ASN A 122 -12.55 6.46 0.14
C ASN A 122 -11.24 5.95 0.76
N ALA A 123 -10.54 5.03 0.07
CA ALA A 123 -9.25 4.52 0.52
C ALA A 123 -8.18 5.63 0.58
N TYR A 124 -8.13 6.51 -0.42
CA TYR A 124 -7.23 7.66 -0.46
C TYR A 124 -7.49 8.64 0.69
N THR A 125 -8.76 8.95 0.94
CA THR A 125 -9.17 9.83 2.04
C THR A 125 -8.79 9.21 3.39
N LYS A 126 -9.07 7.92 3.59
CA LYS A 126 -8.68 7.20 4.82
C LYS A 126 -7.17 7.19 5.02
N ALA A 127 -6.39 6.94 3.96
CA ALA A 127 -4.94 7.01 4.00
C ALA A 127 -4.44 8.39 4.45
N LYS A 128 -4.99 9.47 3.86
CA LYS A 128 -4.65 10.84 4.26
C LYS A 128 -4.98 11.12 5.72
N THR A 129 -6.15 10.72 6.19
CA THR A 129 -6.54 10.88 7.61
C THR A 129 -5.53 10.21 8.53
N ILE A 130 -5.18 8.94 8.27
CA ILE A 130 -4.20 8.20 9.06
C ILE A 130 -2.84 8.91 9.07
N LEU A 131 -2.37 9.39 7.91
CA LEU A 131 -1.10 10.09 7.79
C LEU A 131 -1.09 11.41 8.56
N ILE A 132 -2.19 12.17 8.52
CA ILE A 132 -2.34 13.43 9.24
C ILE A 132 -2.37 13.19 10.76
N GLU A 133 -3.13 12.20 11.22
CA GLU A 133 -3.23 11.83 12.64
C GLU A 133 -1.90 11.36 13.22
N ASN A 134 -1.03 10.76 12.40
CA ASN A 134 0.26 10.21 12.81
C ASN A 134 1.46 11.02 12.29
N LYS A 135 1.26 12.29 11.96
CA LYS A 135 2.27 13.14 11.29
C LYS A 135 3.62 13.16 12.02
N ASP A 136 3.60 13.39 13.34
CA ASP A 136 4.82 13.50 14.15
C ASP A 136 5.62 12.18 14.18
N LEU A 137 4.92 11.05 14.19
CA LEU A 137 5.54 9.72 14.16
C LEU A 137 6.23 9.47 12.81
N ILE A 138 5.55 9.81 11.71
CA ILE A 138 6.08 9.66 10.37
C ILE A 138 7.34 10.51 10.17
N GLU A 139 7.33 11.78 10.62
CA GLU A 139 8.50 12.65 10.53
C GLU A 139 9.71 12.09 11.30
N LYS A 140 9.48 11.48 12.48
CA LYS A 140 10.54 10.80 13.24
C LYS A 140 11.09 9.59 12.47
N MET A 141 10.22 8.77 11.91
CA MET A 141 10.62 7.62 11.09
C MET A 141 11.44 8.04 9.87
N CYS A 142 11.02 9.11 9.18
CA CYS A 142 11.74 9.64 8.02
C CYS A 142 13.16 10.09 8.39
N LYS A 143 13.35 10.76 9.54
CA LYS A 143 14.69 11.15 10.01
C LYS A 143 15.60 9.93 10.20
N ILE A 144 15.10 8.89 10.85
CA ILE A 144 15.86 7.64 11.05
C ILE A 144 16.18 6.97 9.73
N LEU A 145 15.23 6.91 8.79
CA LEU A 145 15.45 6.34 7.47
C LEU A 145 16.48 7.12 6.66
N LEU A 146 16.54 8.45 6.78
CA LEU A 146 17.58 9.26 6.13
C LEU A 146 18.98 9.02 6.70
N GLU A 147 19.08 8.67 7.98
CA GLU A 147 20.37 8.38 8.64
C GLU A 147 20.84 6.94 8.44
N LYS A 148 19.93 5.97 8.52
CA LYS A 148 20.26 4.53 8.49
C LYS A 148 19.95 3.83 7.16
N GLU A 149 19.20 4.45 6.27
CA GLU A 149 18.68 3.89 5.00
C GLU A 149 17.72 2.69 5.13
N TYR A 150 17.53 2.17 6.36
CA TYR A 150 16.61 1.08 6.67
C TYR A 150 16.05 1.20 8.10
N LEU A 151 14.94 0.50 8.33
CA LEU A 151 14.30 0.33 9.64
C LEU A 151 13.87 -1.13 9.81
N SER A 152 14.21 -1.76 10.94
CA SER A 152 13.77 -3.13 11.25
C SER A 152 12.35 -3.19 11.78
N SER A 153 11.74 -4.39 11.78
CA SER A 153 10.41 -4.62 12.36
C SER A 153 10.37 -4.22 13.84
N GLU A 154 11.38 -4.57 14.62
CA GLU A 154 11.46 -4.24 16.05
C GLU A 154 11.53 -2.74 16.29
N GLU A 155 12.38 -2.03 15.54
CA GLU A 155 12.49 -0.56 15.63
C GLU A 155 11.17 0.11 15.22
N PHE A 156 10.50 -0.41 14.19
CA PHE A 156 9.19 0.08 13.76
C PHE A 156 8.13 -0.11 14.84
N VAL A 157 8.01 -1.31 15.42
CA VAL A 157 7.03 -1.61 16.47
C VAL A 157 7.28 -0.77 17.73
N GLN A 158 8.54 -0.57 18.13
CA GLN A 158 8.89 0.30 19.26
C GLN A 158 8.39 1.73 19.04
N MET A 159 8.61 2.29 17.84
CA MET A 159 8.14 3.63 17.51
C MET A 159 6.61 3.72 17.47
N MET A 160 5.93 2.70 16.95
CA MET A 160 4.46 2.63 16.93
C MET A 160 3.85 2.58 18.33
N ASN A 161 4.52 1.96 19.30
CA ASN A 161 4.07 1.85 20.69
C ASN A 161 4.33 3.11 21.53
N GLY A 162 4.95 4.15 20.96
CA GLY A 162 5.27 5.38 21.67
C GLY A 162 6.51 5.29 22.56
N ASP A 163 7.27 4.20 22.48
CA ASP A 163 8.55 4.05 23.18
C ASP A 163 9.62 4.90 22.47
N THR A 164 9.70 6.17 22.85
CA THR A 164 10.75 7.12 22.40
C THR A 164 12.16 6.81 22.91
N THR A 165 12.43 5.61 23.45
CA THR A 165 13.75 5.17 23.90
C THR A 165 14.66 4.71 22.76
N ALA A 166 14.21 4.81 21.51
CA ALA A 166 15.13 4.88 20.37
C ALA A 166 15.93 6.21 20.44
N GLU A 167 16.81 6.34 21.44
CA GLU A 167 17.99 7.17 21.31
C GLU A 167 18.62 6.78 19.96
N LEU A 168 18.84 7.78 19.11
CA LEU A 168 19.69 7.64 17.92
C LEU A 168 20.92 6.82 18.32
N PRO A 169 21.10 5.59 17.81
CA PRO A 169 22.25 4.80 18.19
C PRO A 169 23.49 5.61 17.86
N ASN A 170 24.25 5.97 18.91
CA ASN A 170 25.51 6.67 18.81
C ASN A 170 26.34 6.06 17.67
N THR A 171 26.59 6.84 16.62
CA THR A 171 27.41 6.47 15.46
C THR A 171 28.86 6.30 15.89
N ASN A 172 29.17 5.22 16.60
CA ASN A 172 30.53 4.86 16.98
C ASN A 172 30.66 3.38 17.30
N LYS A 173 30.31 2.51 16.34
CA LYS A 173 30.95 1.20 16.24
C LYS A 173 31.39 0.96 14.81
N LYS A 174 32.67 1.24 14.57
CA LYS A 174 33.45 0.72 13.44
C LYS A 174 33.15 -0.77 13.28
N THR A 175 32.45 -1.15 12.23
CA THR A 175 32.37 -2.54 11.79
C THR A 175 33.79 -2.97 11.40
N LYS A 176 34.40 -3.81 12.24
CA LYS A 176 35.54 -4.62 11.86
C LYS A 176 35.11 -5.43 10.64
N LYS A 177 35.79 -5.21 9.51
CA LYS A 177 35.75 -6.10 8.35
C LYS A 177 36.15 -7.50 8.80
N GLU A 178 35.20 -8.43 8.82
CA GLU A 178 35.52 -9.85 8.68
C GLU A 178 35.93 -10.07 7.23
N LYS A 179 37.23 -10.33 7.06
CA LYS A 179 37.75 -11.07 5.93
C LYS A 179 37.32 -12.52 6.12
N THR A 180 36.76 -13.11 5.08
CA THR A 180 36.83 -14.56 4.93
C THR A 180 37.08 -14.87 3.46
N GLU A 181 38.04 -15.77 3.32
CA GLU A 181 38.61 -16.36 2.11
C GLU A 181 37.59 -17.20 1.33
#